data_AF-X8E5Q4-F1
#
_entry.id   AF-X8E5Q4-F1
#
_cell.length_a   1.000
_cell.length_b   1.000
_cell.length_c   1.000
_cell.angle_alpha   90.00
_cell.angle_beta   90.00
_cell.angle_gamma   90.00
#
_symmetry.space_group_name_H-M   'P 1'
#
loop_
_entity.id
_entity.type
_entity.pdbx_description
1 polymer ?
#
loop_
_entity_poly.entity_id
_entity_poly.type
_entity_poly.pdbx_seq_one_letter_code
_entity_poly.pdbx_strand_id
1 'polypeptide(L)'
;MAADAKLDMADLAAKPRTGLCRHSLSRSTSGHHCRAAVPPRGYTGTAAAVGRPRHRPADLVVIVGGAELGPYGSSRTRFEMEVDNELSAAGVLELAWTTG
;
A
#
# COMPACT_ATOMS: atom_id res chain seq x y z
N MET A 1 -4.55 -1.55 32.29
CA MET A 1 -5.02 -2.93 32.13
C MET A 1 -5.39 -3.10 30.67
N ALA A 2 -4.45 -3.50 29.81
CA ALA A 2 -4.72 -3.66 28.38
C ALA A 2 -5.42 -5.01 28.18
N ALA A 3 -6.61 -5.00 27.58
CA ALA A 3 -7.31 -6.23 27.22
C ALA A 3 -6.57 -6.91 26.08
N ASP A 4 -6.16 -8.17 26.30
CA ASP A 4 -5.52 -9.01 25.29
C ASP A 4 -6.55 -9.41 24.24
N ALA A 5 -6.58 -8.67 23.12
CA ALA A 5 -7.44 -9.00 21.99
C ALA A 5 -6.78 -10.15 21.21
N LYS A 6 -7.17 -11.40 21.51
CA LYS A 6 -6.75 -12.58 20.76
C LYS A 6 -7.28 -12.52 19.33
N LEU A 7 -6.41 -12.12 18.38
CA LEU A 7 -6.67 -12.13 16.95
C LEU A 7 -6.21 -13.48 16.36
N ASP A 8 -7.14 -14.31 15.91
CA ASP A 8 -6.84 -15.58 15.26
C ASP A 8 -6.67 -15.39 13.73
N MET A 9 -5.44 -15.61 13.25
CA MET A 9 -5.07 -15.41 11.84
C MET A 9 -5.63 -16.49 10.91
N ALA A 10 -5.84 -17.71 11.42
CA ALA A 10 -6.40 -18.81 10.63
C ALA A 10 -7.89 -18.61 10.38
N ASP A 11 -8.61 -18.13 11.40
CA ASP A 11 -10.04 -17.84 11.31
C ASP A 11 -10.34 -16.60 10.42
N LEU A 12 -9.39 -15.67 10.35
CA LEU A 12 -9.46 -14.52 9.43
C LEU A 12 -9.23 -14.92 7.97
N ALA A 13 -8.31 -15.84 7.71
CA ALA A 13 -7.99 -16.32 6.37
C ALA A 13 -9.11 -17.18 5.76
N ALA A 14 -9.89 -17.87 6.60
CA ALA A 14 -11.01 -18.70 6.18
C ALA A 14 -12.28 -17.91 5.82
N LYS A 15 -12.44 -16.68 6.32
CA LYS A 15 -13.64 -15.86 6.08
C LYS A 15 -13.56 -15.14 4.71
N PRO A 16 -14.44 -15.44 3.75
CA PRO A 16 -14.50 -14.67 2.51
C PRO A 16 -14.89 -13.22 2.82
N ARG A 17 -14.19 -12.24 2.22
CA ARG A 17 -14.36 -10.79 2.45
C ARG A 17 -15.65 -10.24 1.81
N THR A 18 -16.80 -10.85 2.05
CA THR A 18 -18.08 -10.50 1.39
C THR A 18 -18.90 -9.46 2.16
N GLY A 19 -18.30 -8.77 3.13
CA GLY A 19 -18.97 -7.78 4.00
C GLY A 19 -18.62 -6.31 3.72
N LEU A 20 -17.99 -5.97 2.59
CA LEU A 20 -17.83 -4.56 2.19
C LEU A 20 -19.17 -4.03 1.66
N CYS A 21 -20.12 -3.79 2.56
CA CYS A 21 -21.30 -3.01 2.25
C CYS A 21 -20.88 -1.58 1.89
N ARG A 22 -21.03 -1.23 0.61
CA ARG A 22 -21.18 0.15 0.15
C ARG A 22 -22.43 0.73 0.83
N HIS A 23 -22.22 1.44 1.94
CA HIS A 23 -23.25 2.30 2.53
C HIS A 23 -22.62 3.62 2.96
N SER A 24 -22.45 4.51 2.00
CA SER A 24 -22.55 5.95 2.22
C SER A 24 -23.86 6.34 1.53
N LEU A 25 -24.84 6.90 2.22
CA LEU A 25 -24.83 8.27 2.72
C LEU A 25 -25.75 8.38 3.95
N SER A 26 -25.20 8.64 5.14
CA SER A 26 -25.90 9.44 6.14
C SER A 26 -24.89 10.40 6.77
N ARG A 27 -25.20 11.71 6.71
CA ARG A 27 -24.44 12.75 7.41
C ARG A 27 -24.69 12.58 8.90
N SER A 28 -23.85 11.79 9.56
CA SER A 28 -23.72 11.82 11.01
C SER A 28 -22.64 12.82 11.38
N THR A 29 -23.04 13.90 12.04
CA THR A 29 -22.17 14.93 12.63
C THR A 29 -21.63 14.47 13.98
N SER A 30 -20.95 13.32 14.00
CA SER A 30 -20.15 12.84 15.12
C SER A 30 -18.77 12.46 14.58
N GLY A 31 -17.72 12.94 15.23
CA GLY A 31 -16.33 13.07 14.75
C GLY A 31 -15.56 11.80 14.43
N HIS A 32 -16.16 10.84 13.72
CA HIS A 32 -15.46 9.72 13.10
C HIS A 32 -15.24 10.04 11.62
N HIS A 33 -14.10 10.67 11.33
CA HIS A 33 -13.63 10.89 9.97
C HIS A 33 -13.18 9.56 9.37
N CYS A 34 -14.13 8.71 8.96
CA CYS A 34 -13.82 7.55 8.14
C CYS A 34 -13.32 8.03 6.78
N ARG A 35 -12.01 8.31 6.70
CA ARG A 35 -11.35 8.65 5.44
C ARG A 35 -11.25 7.36 4.64
N ALA A 36 -11.74 7.38 3.41
CA ALA A 36 -11.60 6.24 2.50
C ALA A 36 -10.12 5.87 2.37
N ALA A 37 -9.82 4.57 2.28
CA ALA A 37 -8.47 4.09 2.00
C ALA A 37 -7.99 4.73 0.68
N VAL A 38 -6.99 5.60 0.78
CA VAL A 38 -6.35 6.19 -0.39
C VAL A 38 -5.36 5.16 -0.91
N PRO A 39 -5.41 4.74 -2.18
CA PRO A 39 -4.40 3.84 -2.73
C PRO A 39 -3.02 4.52 -2.65
N PRO A 40 -1.93 3.76 -2.49
CA PRO A 40 -0.58 4.31 -2.58
C PRO A 40 -0.40 5.01 -3.93
N ARG A 41 0.37 6.10 -3.96
CA ARG A 41 0.67 6.77 -5.25
C ARG A 41 1.41 5.78 -6.14
N GLY A 42 0.89 5.62 -7.35
CA GLY A 42 1.51 4.77 -8.36
C GLY A 42 2.72 5.46 -8.97
N TYR A 43 3.67 4.65 -9.43
CA TYR A 43 4.73 5.14 -10.31
C TYR A 43 4.16 5.44 -11.70
N THR A 44 4.30 6.68 -12.17
CA THR A 44 3.94 7.05 -13.55
C THR A 44 5.19 7.08 -14.40
N GLY A 45 5.59 5.92 -14.91
CA GLY A 45 6.73 5.80 -15.82
C GLY A 45 6.36 6.14 -17.26
N THR A 46 7.31 6.70 -18.01
CA THR A 46 7.24 6.72 -19.47
C THR A 46 7.76 5.39 -20.00
N ALA A 47 6.89 4.62 -20.67
CA ALA A 47 7.34 3.41 -21.36
C ALA A 47 8.19 3.82 -22.56
N ALA A 48 9.46 3.41 -22.58
CA ALA A 48 10.31 3.61 -23.75
C ALA A 48 9.83 2.71 -24.90
N ALA A 49 9.78 3.25 -26.12
CA ALA A 49 9.51 2.47 -27.32
C ALA A 49 10.75 1.63 -27.67
N VAL A 50 10.86 0.44 -27.09
CA VAL A 50 11.94 -0.51 -27.38
C VAL A 50 11.51 -1.54 -28.41
N GLY A 51 12.45 -1.90 -29.31
CA GLY A 51 12.26 -2.96 -30.31
C GLY A 51 12.18 -4.36 -29.69
N ARG A 52 11.91 -5.38 -30.52
CA ARG A 52 11.76 -6.76 -30.05
C ARG A 52 13.07 -7.30 -29.44
N PRO A 53 13.03 -7.89 -28.23
CA PRO A 53 14.20 -8.55 -27.65
C PRO A 53 14.58 -9.79 -28.47
N ARG A 54 15.89 -10.04 -28.57
CA ARG A 54 16.46 -11.17 -29.34
C ARG A 54 16.68 -12.43 -28.50
N HIS A 55 16.74 -12.30 -27.18
CA HIS A 55 16.94 -13.42 -26.24
C HIS A 55 15.62 -14.10 -25.90
N ARG A 56 15.64 -15.41 -25.63
CA ARG A 56 14.45 -16.12 -25.16
C ARG A 56 14.21 -15.80 -23.69
N PRO A 57 12.96 -15.75 -23.20
CA PRO A 57 12.68 -15.49 -21.80
C PRO A 57 13.36 -16.46 -20.82
N ALA A 58 13.54 -17.72 -21.23
CA ALA A 58 14.24 -18.73 -20.43
C ALA A 58 15.74 -18.43 -20.23
N ASP A 59 16.31 -17.56 -21.07
CA ASP A 59 17.72 -17.17 -21.01
C ASP A 59 17.92 -15.82 -20.28
N LEU A 60 16.87 -15.27 -19.63
CA LEU A 60 16.90 -13.98 -18.94
C LEU A 60 16.72 -14.15 -17.43
N VAL A 61 17.54 -13.45 -16.65
CA VAL A 61 17.33 -13.28 -15.20
C VAL A 61 16.64 -11.92 -15.00
N VAL A 62 15.47 -11.92 -14.35
CA VAL A 62 14.65 -10.72 -14.15
C VAL A 62 14.42 -10.44 -12.67
N ILE A 63 14.29 -9.16 -12.31
CA ILE A 63 13.88 -8.73 -10.97
C ILE A 63 12.36 -8.78 -10.92
N VAL A 64 11.80 -9.69 -10.12
CA VAL A 64 10.34 -9.86 -9.97
C VAL A 64 9.77 -8.96 -8.87
N GLY A 65 10.59 -8.61 -7.89
CA GLY A 65 10.21 -7.72 -6.80
C GLY A 65 11.43 -7.20 -6.05
N GLY A 66 11.23 -6.13 -5.29
CA GLY A 66 12.23 -5.50 -4.44
C GLY A 66 11.57 -4.64 -3.39
N ALA A 67 12.22 -4.51 -2.24
CA ALA A 67 11.80 -3.66 -1.14
C ALA A 67 13.03 -3.17 -0.39
N GLU A 68 12.87 -2.08 0.35
CA GLU A 68 13.90 -1.54 1.23
C GLU A 68 13.32 -1.23 2.62
N LEU A 69 14.24 -1.09 3.57
CA LEU A 69 13.99 -0.47 4.86
C LEU A 69 15.08 0.57 5.07
N GLY A 70 14.69 1.83 5.20
CA GLY A 70 15.62 2.95 5.34
C GLY A 70 15.07 4.10 6.19
N PRO A 71 15.75 5.26 6.19
CA PRO A 71 15.33 6.42 7.00
C PRO A 71 13.92 6.92 6.70
N TYR A 72 13.43 6.72 5.48
CA TYR A 72 12.06 7.04 5.08
C TYR A 72 11.12 5.84 5.09
N GLY A 73 11.41 4.78 5.84
CA GLY A 73 10.57 3.58 5.92
C GLY A 73 10.75 2.66 4.72
N SER A 74 9.65 2.33 4.04
CA SER A 74 9.65 1.43 2.88
C SER A 74 10.03 2.15 1.58
N SER A 75 10.28 1.39 0.50
CA SER A 75 10.56 1.97 -0.82
C SER A 75 9.43 2.86 -1.33
N ARG A 76 8.18 2.63 -0.89
CA ARG A 76 7.02 3.42 -1.31
C ARG A 76 7.08 4.82 -0.72
N THR A 77 7.28 4.91 0.60
CA THR A 77 7.35 6.19 1.33
C THR A 77 8.63 6.96 0.99
N ARG A 78 9.75 6.27 0.76
CA ARG A 78 10.97 6.90 0.24
C ARG A 78 10.76 7.49 -1.15
N PHE A 79 10.12 6.75 -2.07
CA PHE A 79 9.90 7.22 -3.44
C PHE A 79 9.00 8.45 -3.51
N GLU A 80 7.91 8.49 -2.73
CA GLU A 80 7.05 9.69 -2.66
C GLU A 80 7.83 10.91 -2.17
N MET A 81 8.64 10.75 -1.12
CA MET A 81 9.46 11.84 -0.59
C MET A 81 10.57 12.28 -1.56
N GLU A 82 11.15 11.36 -2.33
CA GLU A 82 12.21 11.67 -3.30
C GLU A 82 11.68 12.42 -4.53
N VAL A 83 10.50 12.05 -5.03
CA VAL A 83 9.95 12.58 -6.29
C VAL A 83 9.09 13.82 -6.07
N ASP A 84 8.12 13.73 -5.16
CA ASP A 84 7.13 14.78 -4.95
C ASP A 84 7.49 15.68 -3.76
N ASN A 85 8.47 15.29 -2.94
CA ASN A 85 8.85 15.96 -1.70
C ASN A 85 7.69 16.14 -0.70
N GLU A 86 6.68 15.27 -0.82
CA GLU A 86 5.52 15.20 0.07
C GLU A 86 5.00 13.77 0.17
N LEU A 87 4.39 13.44 1.30
CA LEU A 87 3.76 12.14 1.52
C LEU A 87 2.29 12.17 1.13
N SER A 88 1.82 11.11 0.48
CA SER A 88 0.41 10.87 0.27
C SER A 88 -0.27 10.52 1.60
N ALA A 89 -1.61 10.59 1.64
CA ALA A 89 -2.36 10.11 2.80
C ALA A 89 -2.08 8.64 3.12
N ALA A 90 -1.77 7.82 2.10
CA ALA A 90 -1.36 6.43 2.28
C ALA A 90 0.06 6.34 2.87
N GLY A 91 1.00 7.16 2.39
CA GLY A 91 2.36 7.23 2.90
C GLY A 91 2.41 7.67 4.37
N VAL A 92 1.60 8.67 4.74
CA VAL A 92 1.47 9.11 6.14
C VAL A 92 0.92 7.99 7.02
N LEU A 93 -0.15 7.30 6.58
CA LEU A 93 -0.73 6.19 7.34
C LEU A 93 0.27 5.03 7.49
N GLU A 94 1.03 4.72 6.44
CA GLU A 94 2.05 3.67 6.47
C GLU A 94 3.15 3.99 7.48
N LEU A 95 3.71 5.20 7.45
CA LEU A 95 4.76 5.58 8.41
C LEU A 95 4.23 5.56 9.84
N ALA A 96 3.08 6.19 10.10
CA ALA A 96 2.46 6.19 11.42
C ALA A 96 2.22 4.77 11.94
N TRP A 97 1.79 3.85 11.07
CA TRP A 97 1.64 2.45 11.45
C TRP A 97 2.97 1.77 11.78
N THR A 98 4.02 2.01 10.98
CA THR A 98 5.33 1.39 11.21
C THR A 98 6.09 1.96 12.40
N THR A 99 5.84 3.21 12.78
CA THR A 99 6.55 3.90 13.88
C THR A 99 5.85 3.81 15.22
N GLY A 100 4.59 3.34 15.26
CA GLY A 100 3.72 3.39 16.43
C GLY A 100 3.16 4.80 16.70
#